data_AF-A0A645FS43-F1
#
_entry.id   AF-A0A645FS43-F1
#
_cell.length_a   1.000
_cell.length_b   1.000
_cell.length_c   1.000
_cell.angle_alpha   90.00
_cell.angle_beta   90.00
_cell.angle_gamma   90.00
#
_symmetry.space_group_name_H-M   'P 1'
#
loop_
_entity.id
_entity.type
_entity.pdbx_description
1 polymer ?
#
loop_
_entity_poly.entity_id
_entity_poly.type
_entity_poly.pdbx_seq_one_letter_code
_entity_poly.pdbx_strand_id
1 'polypeptide(L)' 'MNPKWTGTDAGDLHDVEGKPLVREMLELARDKGEGSVDYVWRNPVTNAVENKRTFIRRENGSLIGVGFYRE' A
#
# COMPACT_ATOMS: atom_id res chain seq x y z
N MET A 1 -7.37 -11.83 5.61
CA MET A 1 -5.91 -11.74 5.86
C MET A 1 -5.23 -12.75 4.95
N ASN A 2 -4.36 -12.31 4.03
CA ASN A 2 -3.63 -13.21 3.12
C ASN A 2 -2.21 -13.44 3.68
N PRO A 3 -1.90 -14.59 4.28
CA PRO A 3 -0.66 -14.82 5.05
C PRO A 3 0.62 -14.93 4.19
N LYS A 4 0.53 -14.74 2.87
CA LYS A 4 1.66 -14.89 1.94
C LYS A 4 2.67 -13.72 1.93
N TRP A 5 2.39 -12.64 2.64
CA TRP A 5 3.22 -11.42 2.62
C TRP A 5 3.94 -11.14 3.95
N THR A 6 3.76 -12.02 4.94
CA THR A 6 4.38 -11.84 6.26
C THR A 6 5.83 -12.35 6.21
N GLY A 7 6.80 -11.42 6.23
CA GLY A 7 8.23 -11.74 6.23
C GLY A 7 8.95 -11.58 4.88
N THR A 8 8.26 -11.14 3.84
CA THR A 8 8.89 -10.73 2.57
C THR A 8 9.28 -9.27 2.64
N ASP A 9 10.42 -8.90 2.05
CA ASP A 9 10.82 -7.50 1.90
C ASP A 9 9.78 -6.79 1.02
N ALA A 10 8.89 -6.05 1.67
CA ALA A 10 7.82 -5.35 0.99
C ALA A 10 8.36 -4.17 0.16
N GLY A 11 9.66 -3.81 0.27
CA GLY A 11 10.26 -2.68 -0.43
C GLY A 11 10.26 -2.81 -1.95
N ASP A 12 10.28 -4.04 -2.48
CA ASP A 12 10.23 -4.31 -3.93
C ASP A 12 8.81 -4.56 -4.45
N LEU A 13 7.80 -4.30 -3.61
CA LEU A 13 6.41 -4.50 -4.00
C LEU A 13 5.98 -3.37 -4.94
N HIS A 14 5.97 -3.70 -6.22
CA HIS A 14 5.46 -2.87 -7.27
C HIS A 14 3.99 -3.18 -7.52
N ASP A 15 3.23 -2.12 -7.76
CA ASP A 15 1.86 -2.20 -8.23
C ASP A 15 1.81 -2.66 -9.70
N VAL A 16 0.62 -2.95 -10.26
CA VAL A 16 0.51 -3.49 -11.63
C VAL A 16 1.03 -2.49 -12.68
N GLU A 17 0.97 -1.20 -12.38
CA GLU A 17 1.55 -0.13 -13.21
C GLU A 17 3.07 0.04 -13.01
N GLY A 18 3.72 -0.79 -12.18
CA GLY A 18 5.15 -0.68 -11.87
C GLY A 18 5.47 0.41 -10.83
N LYS A 19 4.45 0.99 -10.18
CA LYS A 19 4.67 1.98 -9.11
C LYS A 19 5.19 1.29 -7.84
N PRO A 20 6.30 1.77 -7.24
CA PRO A 20 6.84 1.22 -6.01
C PRO A 20 6.00 1.66 -4.80
N LEU A 21 4.83 1.04 -4.63
CA LEU A 21 3.82 1.36 -3.63
C LEU A 21 4.40 1.51 -2.23
N VAL A 22 5.16 0.50 -1.79
CA VAL A 22 5.66 0.43 -0.43
C VAL A 22 6.76 1.46 -0.19
N ARG A 23 7.57 1.75 -1.20
CA ARG A 23 8.58 2.80 -1.12
C ARG A 23 7.94 4.16 -0.92
N GLU A 24 6.91 4.49 -1.70
CA GLU A 24 6.17 5.74 -1.58
C GLU A 24 5.48 5.86 -0.21
N MET A 25 4.89 4.77 0.28
CA MET A 25 4.33 4.70 1.64
C MET A 25 5.39 4.92 2.72
N LEU A 26 6.56 4.29 2.59
CA LEU A 26 7.65 4.45 3.55
C LEU A 26 8.23 5.86 3.54
N GLU A 27 8.36 6.49 2.37
CA GLU A 27 8.83 7.87 2.23
C GLU A 27 7.82 8.84 2.86
N LEU A 28 6.52 8.72 2.57
CA LEU A 28 5.47 9.53 3.19
C LEU A 28 5.41 9.38 4.72
N ALA A 29 5.51 8.14 5.21
CA ALA A 29 5.54 7.86 6.64
C ALA A 29 6.82 8.34 7.34
N ARG A 30 7.94 8.42 6.62
CA ARG A 30 9.20 8.98 7.15
C ARG A 30 9.19 10.50 7.16
N ASP A 31 8.66 11.13 6.12
CA ASP A 31 8.65 12.59 5.94
C ASP A 31 7.58 13.26 6.82
N LYS A 32 6.34 12.78 6.74
CA LYS A 32 5.19 13.42 7.39
C LYS A 32 4.61 12.64 8.57
N GLY A 33 4.98 11.36 8.73
CA GLY A 33 4.36 10.48 9.71
C GLY A 33 2.99 9.94 9.29
N GLU A 34 2.29 10.61 8.37
CA GLU A 34 1.02 10.15 7.79
C GLU A 34 0.82 10.67 6.36
N GLY A 35 -0.04 10.00 5.59
CA GLY A 35 -0.28 10.34 4.19
C GLY A 35 -1.32 9.46 3.52
N SER A 36 -1.73 9.83 2.30
CA SER A 36 -2.57 8.98 1.44
C SER A 36 -1.77 8.62 0.20
N VAL A 37 -1.85 7.36 -0.21
CA VAL A 37 -1.23 6.83 -1.43
C VAL A 37 -2.32 6.24 -2.31
N ASP A 38 -2.32 6.64 -3.58
CA ASP A 38 -3.23 6.16 -4.62
C ASP A 38 -2.46 5.22 -5.57
N TYR A 39 -2.91 3.98 -5.71
CA TYR A 39 -2.26 2.93 -6.51
C TYR A 39 -3.28 1.93 -7.05
N VAL A 40 -2.93 1.13 -8.07
CA VAL A 40 -3.88 0.21 -8.70
C VAL A 40 -3.68 -1.25 -8.33
N TRP A 41 -4.44 -1.68 -7.32
CA TRP A 41 -4.30 -3.04 -6.82
C TRP A 41 -5.23 -4.01 -7.54
N ARG A 42 -4.75 -5.21 -7.87
CA ARG A 42 -5.61 -6.29 -8.37
C ARG A 42 -6.60 -6.70 -7.28
N ASN A 43 -7.89 -6.47 -7.51
CA ASN A 43 -8.93 -6.89 -6.58
C ASN A 43 -9.09 -8.42 -6.65
N PRO A 44 -8.95 -9.15 -5.53
CA PRO A 44 -9.09 -10.60 -5.52
C PRO A 44 -10.50 -11.09 -5.87
N VAL A 45 -11.51 -10.22 -5.80
CA VAL A 45 -12.91 -10.56 -6.11
C VAL A 45 -13.20 -10.47 -7.61
N THR A 46 -12.80 -9.38 -8.26
CA THR A 46 -13.09 -9.11 -9.67
C THR A 46 -11.96 -9.52 -10.62
N ASN A 47 -10.76 -9.77 -10.08
CA ASN A 47 -9.51 -9.89 -10.84
C ASN A 47 -9.16 -8.65 -11.70
N ALA A 48 -9.89 -7.56 -11.55
CA ALA A 48 -9.62 -6.31 -12.23
C ALA A 48 -8.55 -5.53 -11.47
N VAL A 49 -7.81 -4.71 -12.22
CA VAL A 49 -6.88 -3.73 -11.67
C VAL A 49 -7.69 -2.48 -11.34
N GLU A 50 -7.89 -2.23 -10.05
CA GLU A 50 -8.76 -1.16 -9.56
C GLU A 50 -7.94 -0.14 -8.77
N ASN A 51 -8.33 1.14 -8.89
CA ASN A 51 -7.70 2.21 -8.16
C ASN A 51 -8.03 2.09 -6.67
N LYS A 52 -7.00 1.95 -5.84
CA LYS A 52 -7.10 1.89 -4.39
C LYS A 52 -6.45 3.12 -3.79
N ARG A 53 -7.18 3.77 -2.89
CA ARG A 53 -6.63 4.82 -2.03
C ARG A 53 -6.38 4.23 -0.64
N THR A 54 -5.14 4.28 -0.19
CA THR A 54 -4.74 3.85 1.16
C THR A 54 -4.18 5.03 1.94
N PHE A 55 -4.79 5.31 3.08
CA PHE A 55 -4.24 6.17 4.09
C PHE A 55 -3.25 5.40 4.96
N ILE A 56 -2.05 5.93 5.12
CA ILE A 56 -0.99 5.38 5.96
C ILE A 56 -0.68 6.33 7.12
N ARG A 57 -0.37 5.75 8.27
CA ARG A 57 0.14 6.46 9.45
C ARG A 57 1.21 5.62 10.12
N ARG A 58 2.28 6.26 10.53
CA ARG A 58 3.35 5.68 11.34
C ARG A 58 3.05 5.92 12.81
N GLU A 59 3.00 4.86 13.59
CA GLU A 59 2.76 4.92 15.03
C GLU A 59 3.64 3.89 15.73
N ASN A 60 4.39 4.31 16.76
CA ASN A 60 5.24 3.43 17.58
C ASN A 60 6.20 2.53 16.76
N GLY A 61 6.74 3.04 15.66
CA GLY A 61 7.63 2.29 14.77
C GLY A 61 6.93 1.32 13.81
N SER A 62 5.60 1.22 13.88
CA SER A 62 4.78 0.43 12.95
C SER A 62 4.13 1.34 11.90
N LEU A 63 4.01 0.85 10.67
CA LEU A 63 3.26 1.51 9.60
C LEU A 63 1.88 0.88 9.51
N ILE A 64 0.85 1.66 9.81
CA ILE A 64 -0.55 1.25 9.74
C ILE A 64 -1.15 1.85 8.48
N GLY A 65 -1.71 1.01 7.61
CA GLY A 65 -2.36 1.43 6.37
C GLY A 65 -3.80 0.94 6.31
N VAL A 66 -4.76 1.84 6.05
CA VAL A 66 -6.16 1.51 5.79
C VAL A 66 -6.58 2.13 4.46
N GLY A 67 -7.22 1.35 3.60
CA GLY A 67 -7.56 1.80 2.26
C GLY A 67 -8.81 1.18 1.69
N PHE A 68 -9.38 1.86 0.72
CA PHE A 68 -10.60 1.47 0.02
C PHE A 68 -10.37 1.52 -1.50
N TYR A 69 -11.09 0.65 -2.21
CA TYR A 69 -11.11 0.64 -3.67
C TYR A 69 -12.09 1.72 -4.14
N ARG A 70 -11.68 2.51 -5.12
CA ARG A 70 -12.52 3.48 -5.83
C ARG A 70 -13.00 2.77 -7.09
N GLU A 71 -14.30 2.51 -7.15
CA GLU A 71 -15.03 2.03 -8.34
C GLU A 71 -14.71 2.87 -9.58
#